data_AF-A0A6J4RIC5-F1
#
_entry.id   AF-A0A6J4RIC5-F1
#
_cell.length_a   1.000
_cell.length_b   1.000
_cell.length_c   1.000
_cell.angle_alpha   90.00
_cell.angle_beta   90.00
_cell.angle_gamma   90.00
#
_symmetry.space_group_name_H-M   'P 1'
#
loop_
_entity.id
_entity.type
_entity.pdbx_description
1 polymer ?
#
loop_
_entity_poly.entity_id
_entity_poly.type
_entity_poly.pdbx_seq_one_letter_code
_entity_poly.pdbx_strand_id
1 'polypeptide(L)'
;MTTTLTRSPEPRQPRVEPVLHEPHRPLPRWAAPAMFAGSLLVALALLSFLGFSVAGLAALTLLLFAVSSTAVSRRVEGRRRSVDRLVTTIVTSAFLLAMVPLVSLLFTVISKGAARFDPDFFDETMRGVVGEGGGAKHAINGTLIITGLATLISVPVGLMTAIYLVEYGRGRLARSVTFLVDVMTGIPSIVAGLFAYALFVLIAGPGVRFGIGGAVALSVLMIPVVVRSCEEMLKLVPAELREAAYALGVPKWRTVVKVVLPAAAAGIATGITIAIARVIGETAPLLLIVGTTSGLNLN
;
A
#
# COMPACT_ATOMS: atom_id res chain seq x y z
N MET A 1 75.15 27.80 -15.56
CA MET A 1 74.42 26.59 -15.99
C MET A 1 73.04 26.67 -15.37
N THR A 2 72.04 27.06 -16.16
CA THR A 2 70.68 27.34 -15.68
C THR A 2 69.73 26.48 -16.51
N THR A 3 69.25 25.38 -15.93
CA THR A 3 68.34 24.44 -16.57
C THR A 3 66.93 25.03 -16.61
N THR A 4 66.51 25.49 -17.78
CA THR A 4 65.15 25.99 -18.04
C THR A 4 64.25 24.80 -18.34
N LEU A 5 63.31 24.50 -17.43
CA LEU A 5 62.27 23.50 -17.64
C LEU A 5 61.27 24.01 -18.68
N THR A 6 61.23 23.38 -19.86
CA THR A 6 60.18 23.58 -20.86
C THR A 6 58.87 23.00 -20.34
N ARG A 7 57.92 23.85 -19.94
CA ARG A 7 56.53 23.44 -19.65
C ARG A 7 55.85 22.98 -20.93
N SER A 8 55.30 21.79 -20.91
CA SER A 8 54.38 21.25 -21.93
C SER A 8 53.15 22.17 -22.07
N PRO A 9 52.55 22.30 -23.27
CA PRO A 9 51.33 23.09 -23.44
C PRO A 9 50.17 22.42 -22.70
N GLU A 10 49.49 23.14 -21.81
CA GLU A 10 48.25 22.63 -21.21
C GLU A 10 47.21 22.34 -22.32
N PRO A 11 46.54 21.18 -22.28
CA PRO A 11 45.45 20.91 -23.21
C PRO A 11 44.33 21.92 -22.98
N ARG A 12 43.99 22.72 -24.00
CA ARG A 12 42.83 23.62 -23.97
C ARG A 12 41.59 22.80 -23.62
N GLN A 13 41.05 23.01 -22.43
CA GLN A 13 39.75 22.47 -22.07
C GLN A 13 38.72 23.02 -23.08
N PRO A 14 37.87 22.18 -23.68
CA PRO A 14 36.83 22.64 -24.56
C PRO A 14 35.94 23.61 -23.78
N ARG A 15 35.84 24.85 -24.26
CA ARG A 15 34.99 25.88 -23.65
C ARG A 15 33.55 25.36 -23.75
N VAL A 16 32.99 24.91 -22.63
CA VAL A 16 31.59 24.49 -22.54
C VAL A 16 30.76 25.76 -22.74
N GLU A 17 30.31 25.99 -23.97
CA GLU A 17 29.32 27.02 -24.23
C GLU A 17 28.06 26.66 -23.43
N PRO A 18 27.52 27.56 -22.60
CA PRO A 18 26.27 27.31 -21.91
C PRO A 18 25.21 27.11 -22.99
N VAL A 19 24.70 25.88 -23.11
CA VAL A 19 23.53 25.59 -23.94
C VAL A 19 22.40 26.44 -23.38
N LEU A 20 22.09 27.55 -24.06
CA LEU A 20 20.97 28.40 -23.72
C LEU A 20 19.71 27.54 -23.86
N HIS A 21 19.21 27.03 -22.74
CA HIS A 21 17.88 26.44 -22.70
C HIS A 21 16.91 27.54 -23.11
N GLU A 22 16.40 27.48 -24.35
CA GLU A 22 15.31 28.35 -24.77
C GLU A 22 14.18 28.22 -23.74
N PRO A 23 13.71 29.34 -23.16
CA PRO A 23 12.63 29.29 -22.19
C PRO A 23 11.36 28.91 -22.93
N HIS A 24 11.06 27.62 -23.00
CA HIS A 24 9.74 27.13 -23.40
C HIS A 24 8.72 27.79 -22.47
N ARG A 25 7.98 28.77 -22.99
CA ARG A 25 6.96 29.51 -22.22
C ARG A 25 5.93 28.49 -21.71
N PRO A 26 5.88 28.20 -20.40
CA PRO A 26 4.88 27.29 -19.89
C PRO A 26 3.50 27.92 -20.06
N LEU A 27 2.49 27.11 -20.38
CA LEU A 27 1.11 27.58 -20.39
C LEU A 27 0.75 28.13 -19.01
N PRO A 28 -0.06 29.20 -18.95
CA PRO A 28 -0.46 29.81 -17.69
C PRO A 28 -1.25 28.82 -16.83
N ARG A 29 -1.16 28.95 -15.51
CA ARG A 29 -1.80 28.05 -14.52
C ARG A 29 -3.33 27.96 -14.69
N TRP A 30 -3.95 28.98 -15.28
CA TRP A 30 -5.39 29.04 -15.56
C TRP A 30 -5.81 28.27 -16.82
N ALA A 31 -4.86 27.87 -17.67
CA ALA A 31 -5.17 27.15 -18.90
C ALA A 31 -5.80 25.79 -18.62
N ALA A 32 -5.32 25.05 -17.62
CA ALA A 32 -5.88 23.74 -17.26
C ALA A 32 -7.36 23.81 -16.81
N PRO A 33 -7.75 24.65 -15.82
CA PRO A 33 -9.15 24.77 -15.42
C PRO A 33 -10.04 25.37 -16.52
N ALA A 34 -9.54 26.31 -17.32
CA ALA A 34 -10.29 26.86 -18.45
C ALA A 34 -10.60 25.80 -19.53
N MET A 35 -9.63 24.94 -19.83
CA MET A 35 -9.81 23.84 -20.79
C MET A 35 -10.77 22.78 -20.27
N PHE A 36 -10.74 22.48 -18.96
CA PHE A 36 -11.69 21.58 -18.32
C PHE A 36 -13.13 22.13 -18.39
N ALA A 37 -13.32 23.41 -18.03
CA ALA A 37 -14.61 24.07 -18.12
C ALA A 37 -15.14 24.10 -19.57
N GLY A 38 -14.27 24.40 -20.54
CA GLY A 38 -14.62 24.34 -21.96
C GLY A 38 -15.05 22.94 -22.42
N SER A 39 -14.31 21.89 -22.04
CA SER A 39 -14.68 20.51 -22.35
C SER A 39 -15.99 20.07 -21.71
N LEU A 40 -16.28 20.53 -20.48
CA LEU A 40 -17.51 20.21 -19.77
C LEU A 40 -18.73 20.85 -20.44
N LEU A 41 -18.62 22.12 -20.86
CA LEU A 41 -19.68 22.82 -21.58
C LEU A 41 -20.00 22.16 -22.93
N VAL A 42 -18.96 21.75 -23.68
CA VAL A 42 -19.14 21.04 -24.96
C VAL A 42 -19.77 19.67 -24.74
N ALA A 43 -19.33 18.93 -23.72
CA ALA A 43 -19.92 17.62 -23.39
C ALA A 43 -21.38 17.74 -22.96
N LEU A 44 -21.71 18.75 -22.15
CA LEU A 44 -23.07 19.04 -21.70
C LEU A 44 -23.99 19.38 -22.88
N ALA A 45 -23.52 20.25 -23.79
CA ALA A 45 -24.25 20.60 -24.99
C ALA A 45 -24.51 19.37 -25.86
N LEU A 46 -23.50 18.55 -26.15
CA LEU A 46 -23.65 17.36 -26.99
C LEU A 46 -24.64 16.34 -26.39
N LEU A 47 -24.57 16.09 -25.09
CA LEU A 47 -25.45 15.10 -24.44
C LEU A 47 -26.87 15.62 -24.18
N SER A 48 -27.08 16.93 -24.17
CA SER A 48 -28.43 17.50 -24.14
C SER A 48 -29.24 17.16 -25.41
N PHE A 49 -28.56 16.91 -26.54
CA PHE A 49 -29.21 16.52 -27.81
C PHE A 49 -29.30 15.00 -28.02
N LEU A 50 -28.36 14.21 -27.48
CA LEU A 50 -28.27 12.75 -27.74
C LEU A 50 -28.88 11.87 -26.63
N GLY A 51 -29.27 12.46 -25.50
CA GLY A 51 -29.80 11.74 -24.34
C GLY A 51 -28.85 11.84 -23.14
N PHE A 52 -29.37 12.31 -22.01
CA PHE A 52 -28.56 12.61 -20.83
C PHE A 52 -28.20 11.34 -20.06
N SER A 53 -26.90 11.06 -19.94
CA SER A 53 -26.37 10.08 -19.00
C SER A 53 -25.19 10.69 -18.24
N VAL A 54 -25.19 10.55 -16.90
CA VAL A 54 -24.13 11.08 -16.04
C VAL A 54 -22.78 10.44 -16.37
N ALA A 55 -22.79 9.13 -16.65
CA ALA A 55 -21.60 8.40 -17.11
C ALA A 55 -21.09 8.91 -18.47
N GLY A 56 -22.00 9.17 -19.42
CA GLY A 56 -21.65 9.74 -20.72
C GLY A 56 -21.06 11.14 -20.60
N LEU A 57 -21.60 11.98 -19.72
CA LEU A 57 -21.10 13.35 -19.49
C LEU A 57 -19.68 13.34 -18.93
N ALA A 58 -19.43 12.51 -17.92
CA ALA A 58 -18.11 12.35 -17.34
C ALA A 58 -17.10 11.83 -18.36
N ALA A 59 -17.44 10.79 -19.12
CA ALA A 59 -16.57 10.19 -20.13
C ALA A 59 -16.24 11.16 -21.28
N LEU A 60 -17.25 11.85 -21.81
CA LEU A 60 -17.08 12.80 -22.91
C LEU A 60 -16.29 14.04 -22.48
N THR A 61 -16.55 14.57 -21.28
CA THR A 61 -15.77 15.68 -20.71
C THR A 61 -14.31 15.30 -20.56
N LEU A 62 -14.02 14.10 -20.05
CA LEU A 62 -12.66 13.59 -19.88
C LEU A 62 -11.91 13.40 -21.19
N LEU A 63 -12.58 12.83 -22.20
CA LEU A 63 -12.02 12.68 -23.54
C LEU A 63 -11.71 14.03 -24.17
N LEU A 64 -12.65 14.97 -24.14
CA LEU A 64 -12.45 16.31 -24.69
C LEU A 64 -11.37 17.09 -23.94
N PHE A 65 -11.29 16.95 -22.63
CA PHE A 65 -10.23 17.55 -21.82
C PHE A 65 -8.86 16.96 -22.14
N ALA A 66 -8.74 15.63 -22.25
CA ALA A 66 -7.49 14.95 -22.59
C ALA A 66 -7.01 15.32 -24.00
N VAL A 67 -7.93 15.38 -24.98
CA VAL A 67 -7.60 15.77 -26.36
C VAL A 67 -7.21 17.24 -26.44
N SER A 68 -7.99 18.14 -25.84
CA SER A 68 -7.70 19.58 -25.86
C SER A 68 -6.39 19.90 -25.14
N SER A 69 -6.17 19.37 -23.93
CA SER A 69 -4.96 19.60 -23.12
C SER A 69 -3.70 19.10 -23.84
N THR A 70 -3.78 17.93 -24.47
CA THR A 70 -2.70 17.37 -25.28
C THR A 70 -2.47 18.20 -26.55
N ALA A 71 -3.51 18.57 -27.29
CA ALA A 71 -3.38 19.30 -28.55
C ALA A 71 -2.79 20.71 -28.36
N VAL A 72 -3.25 21.45 -27.34
CA VAL A 72 -2.72 22.80 -27.04
C VAL A 72 -1.30 22.70 -26.51
N SER A 73 -1.00 21.74 -25.63
CA SER A 73 0.36 21.56 -25.11
C SER A 73 1.34 21.11 -26.20
N ARG A 74 0.93 20.28 -27.17
CA ARG A 74 1.78 19.93 -28.33
C ARG A 74 2.15 21.17 -29.15
N ARG A 75 1.21 22.09 -29.34
CA ARG A 75 1.41 23.32 -30.14
C ARG A 75 2.27 24.37 -29.43
N VAL A 76 2.17 24.48 -28.10
CA VAL A 76 2.81 25.57 -27.33
C VAL A 76 4.08 25.11 -26.59
N GLU A 77 4.08 23.90 -26.03
CA GLU A 77 5.11 23.43 -25.09
C GLU A 77 5.93 22.24 -25.62
N GLY A 78 5.62 21.75 -26.82
CA GLY A 78 6.33 20.65 -27.47
C GLY A 78 5.93 19.24 -26.99
N ARG A 79 6.54 18.22 -27.61
CA ARG A 79 6.14 16.80 -27.46
C ARG A 79 6.30 16.27 -26.03
N ARG A 80 7.41 16.59 -25.34
CA ARG A 80 7.70 16.06 -24.00
C ARG A 80 6.65 16.53 -22.97
N ARG A 81 6.30 17.81 -22.99
CA ARG A 81 5.35 18.39 -22.04
C ARG A 81 3.89 18.02 -22.32
N SER A 82 3.56 17.78 -23.59
CA SER A 82 2.27 17.19 -23.96
C SER A 82 2.08 15.77 -23.41
N VAL A 83 3.13 14.92 -23.46
CA VAL A 83 3.05 13.56 -22.92
C VAL A 83 2.88 13.60 -21.40
N ASP A 84 3.63 14.47 -20.72
CA ASP A 84 3.50 14.69 -19.27
C ASP A 84 2.06 15.09 -18.84
N ARG A 85 1.45 16.04 -19.55
CA ARG A 85 0.05 16.45 -19.28
C ARG A 85 -0.97 15.38 -19.61
N LEU A 86 -0.77 14.61 -20.67
CA LEU A 86 -1.63 13.49 -21.03
C LEU A 86 -1.58 12.44 -19.92
N VAL A 87 -0.38 12.03 -19.49
CA VAL A 87 -0.19 11.06 -18.40
C VAL A 87 -0.83 11.57 -17.11
N THR A 88 -0.63 12.84 -16.78
CA THR A 88 -1.25 13.47 -15.61
C THR A 88 -2.78 13.38 -15.68
N THR A 89 -3.38 13.71 -16.84
CA THR A 89 -4.83 13.63 -17.04
C THR A 89 -5.35 12.19 -16.90
N ILE A 90 -4.64 11.21 -17.47
CA ILE A 90 -4.98 9.79 -17.32
C ILE A 90 -4.89 9.34 -15.86
N VAL A 91 -3.80 9.66 -15.16
CA VAL A 91 -3.61 9.24 -13.77
C VAL A 91 -4.63 9.89 -12.84
N THR A 92 -4.85 11.20 -12.97
CA THR A 92 -5.85 11.91 -12.16
C THR A 92 -7.27 11.40 -12.43
N SER A 93 -7.61 11.11 -13.69
CA SER A 93 -8.94 10.59 -14.01
C SER A 93 -9.16 9.16 -13.53
N ALA A 94 -8.17 8.29 -13.68
CA ALA A 94 -8.21 6.94 -13.11
C ALA A 94 -8.34 6.98 -11.58
N PHE A 95 -7.62 7.88 -10.91
CA PHE A 95 -7.74 8.11 -9.46
C PHE A 95 -9.14 8.58 -9.06
N LEU A 96 -9.71 9.57 -9.75
CA LEU A 96 -11.06 10.06 -9.49
C LEU A 96 -12.11 8.98 -9.72
N LEU A 97 -11.97 8.19 -10.79
CA LEU A 97 -12.85 7.07 -11.09
C LEU A 97 -12.78 6.00 -9.99
N ALA A 98 -11.58 5.66 -9.50
CA ALA A 98 -11.41 4.75 -8.37
C ALA A 98 -11.98 5.30 -7.06
N MET A 99 -12.03 6.62 -6.90
CA MET A 99 -12.60 7.29 -5.73
C MET A 99 -14.14 7.15 -5.67
N VAL A 100 -14.82 7.06 -6.82
CA VAL A 100 -16.29 6.93 -6.89
C VAL A 100 -16.83 5.75 -6.08
N PRO A 101 -16.41 4.48 -6.32
CA PRO A 101 -16.91 3.36 -5.53
C PRO A 101 -16.47 3.45 -4.06
N LEU A 102 -15.28 4.00 -3.76
CA LEU A 102 -14.83 4.17 -2.37
C LEU A 102 -15.74 5.13 -1.60
N VAL A 103 -16.02 6.31 -2.15
CA VAL A 103 -16.91 7.31 -1.54
C VAL A 103 -18.34 6.78 -1.47
N SER A 104 -18.82 6.11 -2.53
CA SER A 104 -20.15 5.50 -2.55
C SER A 104 -20.31 4.43 -1.46
N LEU A 105 -19.29 3.57 -1.27
CA LEU A 105 -19.29 2.55 -0.23
C LEU A 105 -19.29 3.20 1.15
N LEU A 106 -18.42 4.19 1.37
CA LEU A 106 -18.36 4.90 2.65
C LEU A 106 -19.70 5.59 2.99
N PHE A 107 -20.30 6.30 2.01
CA PHE A 107 -21.60 6.93 2.17
C PHE A 107 -22.70 5.91 2.47
N THR A 108 -22.71 4.77 1.77
CA THR A 108 -23.70 3.70 1.98
C THR A 108 -23.56 3.06 3.35
N VAL A 109 -22.32 2.76 3.78
CA VAL A 109 -22.02 2.17 5.08
C VAL A 109 -22.44 3.10 6.21
N ILE A 110 -22.13 4.40 6.11
CA ILE A 110 -22.51 5.37 7.14
C ILE A 110 -24.02 5.58 7.15
N SER A 111 -24.64 5.87 6.00
CA SER A 111 -26.08 6.16 5.93
C SER A 111 -26.96 4.99 6.39
N LYS A 112 -26.62 3.75 6.01
CA LYS A 112 -27.37 2.56 6.42
C LYS A 112 -26.95 2.00 7.77
N GLY A 113 -25.69 2.19 8.18
CA GLY A 113 -25.12 1.66 9.41
C GLY A 113 -25.31 2.56 10.64
N ALA A 114 -25.43 3.87 10.47
CA ALA A 114 -25.56 4.81 11.60
C ALA A 114 -26.80 4.53 12.46
N ALA A 115 -27.90 4.08 11.84
CA ALA A 115 -29.13 3.71 12.53
C ALA A 115 -28.99 2.46 13.42
N ARG A 116 -27.88 1.72 13.29
CA ARG A 116 -27.57 0.46 13.98
C ARG A 116 -26.57 0.62 15.13
N PHE A 117 -26.19 1.85 15.49
CA PHE A 117 -25.31 2.09 16.64
C PHE A 117 -26.12 2.09 17.96
N ASP A 118 -26.93 1.05 18.16
CA ASP A 118 -27.64 0.74 19.40
C ASP A 118 -26.78 -0.11 20.34
N PRO A 119 -27.05 -0.12 21.66
CA PRO A 119 -26.35 -1.00 22.61
C PRO A 119 -26.45 -2.49 22.23
N ASP A 120 -27.58 -2.93 21.69
CA ASP A 120 -27.84 -4.31 21.31
C ASP A 120 -26.89 -4.77 20.17
N PHE A 121 -26.42 -3.86 19.32
CA PHE A 121 -25.38 -4.12 18.32
C PHE A 121 -24.08 -4.64 18.94
N PHE A 122 -23.70 -4.09 20.09
CA PHE A 122 -22.45 -4.46 20.74
C PHE A 122 -22.61 -5.66 21.67
N ASP A 123 -23.79 -5.86 22.26
CA ASP A 123 -24.01 -6.89 23.27
C ASP A 123 -24.64 -8.19 22.77
N GLU A 124 -25.36 -8.16 21.66
CA GLU A 124 -26.02 -9.34 21.10
C GLU A 124 -25.23 -10.02 19.97
N THR A 125 -25.62 -11.24 19.65
CA THR A 125 -25.10 -12.00 18.49
C THR A 125 -26.21 -12.20 17.47
N MET A 126 -25.89 -12.71 16.28
CA MET A 126 -26.90 -13.08 15.28
C MET A 126 -27.49 -14.48 15.53
N ARG A 127 -27.21 -15.09 16.69
CA ARG A 127 -27.60 -16.46 16.97
C ARG A 127 -29.10 -16.53 17.21
N GLY A 128 -29.82 -17.26 16.36
CA GLY A 128 -31.27 -17.43 16.47
C GLY A 128 -32.09 -16.26 15.93
N VAL A 129 -31.45 -15.25 15.33
CA VAL A 129 -32.12 -14.10 14.73
C VAL A 129 -32.51 -14.45 13.29
N VAL A 130 -33.81 -14.36 12.99
CA VAL A 130 -34.37 -14.55 11.65
C VAL A 130 -35.20 -13.30 11.31
N GLY A 131 -34.62 -12.38 10.55
CA GLY A 131 -35.24 -11.08 10.22
C GLY A 131 -34.40 -9.89 10.70
N GLU A 132 -35.06 -8.77 10.97
CA GLU A 132 -34.43 -7.55 11.46
C GLU A 132 -34.04 -7.68 12.95
N GLY A 133 -32.82 -7.27 13.32
CA GLY A 133 -32.31 -7.29 14.70
C GLY A 133 -30.93 -7.95 14.86
N GLY A 134 -30.63 -8.39 16.09
CA GLY A 134 -29.40 -9.11 16.49
C GLY A 134 -28.24 -8.21 16.90
N GLY A 135 -26.99 -8.70 16.82
CA GLY A 135 -25.80 -7.92 17.17
C GLY A 135 -24.50 -8.42 16.54
N ALA A 136 -23.50 -7.54 16.48
CA ALA A 136 -22.20 -7.79 15.87
C ALA A 136 -21.12 -8.29 16.85
N LYS A 137 -21.48 -8.59 18.11
CA LYS A 137 -20.54 -9.03 19.15
C LYS A 137 -19.63 -10.17 18.72
N HIS A 138 -20.21 -11.20 18.10
CA HIS A 138 -19.48 -12.36 17.59
C HIS A 138 -18.48 -11.99 16.49
N ALA A 139 -18.83 -11.05 15.59
CA ALA A 139 -17.96 -10.58 14.54
C ALA A 139 -16.82 -9.70 15.10
N ILE A 140 -17.14 -8.77 16.02
CA ILE A 140 -16.15 -7.91 16.68
C ILE A 140 -15.12 -8.75 17.45
N ASN A 141 -15.60 -9.66 18.31
CA ASN A 141 -14.73 -10.54 19.08
C ASN A 141 -13.93 -11.47 18.17
N GLY A 142 -14.56 -12.04 17.14
CA GLY A 142 -13.88 -12.88 16.16
C GLY A 142 -12.74 -12.14 15.46
N THR A 143 -12.99 -10.94 14.95
CA THR A 143 -11.96 -10.11 14.32
C THR A 143 -10.82 -9.77 15.28
N LEU A 144 -11.13 -9.39 16.53
CA LEU A 144 -10.11 -9.05 17.53
C LEU A 144 -9.25 -10.26 17.92
N ILE A 145 -9.87 -11.41 18.17
CA ILE A 145 -9.15 -12.63 18.55
C ILE A 145 -8.28 -13.12 17.39
N ILE A 146 -8.85 -13.24 16.19
CA ILE A 146 -8.15 -13.76 15.01
C ILE A 146 -6.99 -12.83 14.62
N THR A 147 -7.24 -11.51 14.55
CA THR A 147 -6.20 -10.53 14.22
C THR A 147 -5.15 -10.46 15.32
N GLY A 148 -5.56 -10.52 16.60
CA GLY A 148 -4.65 -10.52 17.73
C GLY A 148 -3.70 -11.72 17.69
N LEU A 149 -4.23 -12.91 17.43
CA LEU A 149 -3.43 -14.13 17.26
C LEU A 149 -2.52 -14.04 16.02
N ALA A 150 -3.03 -13.57 14.89
CA ALA A 150 -2.24 -13.38 13.69
C ALA A 150 -1.08 -12.39 13.91
N THR A 151 -1.34 -11.31 14.65
CA THR A 151 -0.34 -10.31 15.03
C THR A 151 0.71 -10.90 15.96
N LEU A 152 0.27 -11.67 16.97
CA LEU A 152 1.14 -12.32 17.94
C LEU A 152 2.11 -13.31 17.27
N ILE A 153 1.70 -13.95 16.17
CA ILE A 153 2.55 -14.83 15.37
C ILE A 153 3.43 -14.00 14.41
N SER A 154 2.81 -13.11 13.65
CA SER A 154 3.44 -12.47 12.49
C SER A 154 4.41 -11.37 12.86
N VAL A 155 4.15 -10.61 13.92
CA VAL A 155 5.02 -9.49 14.33
C VAL A 155 6.37 -9.99 14.80
N PRO A 156 6.47 -10.95 15.74
CA PRO A 156 7.77 -11.48 16.16
C PRO A 156 8.52 -12.16 15.01
N VAL A 157 7.84 -12.99 14.21
CA VAL A 157 8.46 -13.68 13.07
C VAL A 157 8.97 -12.65 12.05
N GLY A 158 8.13 -11.70 11.65
CA GLY A 158 8.48 -10.70 10.66
C GLY A 158 9.60 -9.77 11.12
N LEU A 159 9.56 -9.31 12.38
CA LEU A 159 10.60 -8.45 12.96
C LEU A 159 11.93 -9.19 13.08
N MET A 160 11.93 -10.44 13.55
CA MET A 160 13.16 -11.23 13.65
C MET A 160 13.76 -11.53 12.28
N THR A 161 12.92 -11.83 11.27
CA THR A 161 13.38 -11.99 9.89
C THR A 161 13.95 -10.68 9.33
N ALA A 162 13.33 -9.54 9.58
CA ALA A 162 13.85 -8.23 9.16
C ALA A 162 15.19 -7.89 9.82
N ILE A 163 15.31 -8.12 11.14
CA ILE A 163 16.58 -7.97 11.87
C ILE A 163 17.65 -8.87 11.26
N TYR A 164 17.32 -10.14 11.00
CA TYR A 164 18.25 -11.06 10.34
C TYR A 164 18.68 -10.52 8.99
N LEU A 165 17.75 -10.13 8.11
CA LEU A 165 18.07 -9.66 6.76
C LEU A 165 18.93 -8.40 6.74
N VAL A 166 18.65 -7.43 7.61
CA VAL A 166 19.38 -6.15 7.65
C VAL A 166 20.72 -6.27 8.35
N GLU A 167 20.75 -6.92 9.52
CA GLU A 167 21.94 -6.90 10.37
C GLU A 167 22.85 -8.10 10.09
N TYR A 168 22.32 -9.30 9.83
CA TYR A 168 23.11 -10.54 9.76
C TYR A 168 23.18 -11.14 8.34
N GLY A 169 22.20 -10.85 7.49
CA GLY A 169 21.93 -11.54 6.25
C GLY A 169 23.04 -11.32 5.22
N ARG A 170 23.83 -12.36 4.95
CA ARG A 170 24.81 -12.40 3.85
C ARG A 170 24.72 -13.73 3.11
N GLY A 171 25.02 -13.71 1.81
CA GLY A 171 25.14 -14.91 0.99
C GLY A 171 23.79 -15.53 0.56
N ARG A 172 23.78 -16.86 0.39
CA ARG A 172 22.65 -17.60 -0.22
C ARG A 172 21.40 -17.60 0.65
N LEU A 173 21.55 -17.72 1.98
CA LEU A 173 20.42 -17.78 2.91
C LEU A 173 19.59 -16.49 2.90
N ALA A 174 20.24 -15.33 2.97
CA ALA A 174 19.56 -14.04 2.86
C ALA A 174 18.81 -13.90 1.53
N ARG A 175 19.44 -14.27 0.41
CA ARG A 175 18.80 -14.25 -0.91
C ARG A 175 17.59 -15.18 -0.98
N SER A 176 17.67 -16.38 -0.41
CA SER A 176 16.56 -17.33 -0.35
C SER A 176 15.41 -16.79 0.51
N VAL A 177 15.70 -16.22 1.68
CA VAL A 177 14.67 -15.64 2.56
C VAL A 177 13.97 -14.46 1.87
N THR A 178 14.73 -13.53 1.27
CA THR A 178 14.14 -12.42 0.50
C THR A 178 13.26 -12.93 -0.63
N PHE A 179 13.73 -13.93 -1.40
CA PHE A 179 12.93 -14.53 -2.46
C PHE A 179 11.64 -15.18 -1.94
N LEU A 180 11.69 -15.91 -0.81
CA LEU A 180 10.50 -16.49 -0.19
C LEU A 180 9.50 -15.40 0.23
N VAL A 181 9.99 -14.33 0.86
CA VAL A 181 9.16 -13.19 1.28
C VAL A 181 8.51 -12.52 0.06
N ASP A 182 9.26 -12.30 -1.02
CA ASP A 182 8.74 -11.74 -2.26
C ASP A 182 7.68 -12.66 -2.89
N VAL A 183 7.93 -13.97 -2.93
CA VAL A 183 6.94 -14.95 -3.43
C VAL A 183 5.66 -14.92 -2.59
N MET A 184 5.78 -14.85 -1.25
CA MET A 184 4.62 -14.78 -0.36
C MET A 184 3.74 -13.55 -0.63
N THR A 185 4.33 -12.40 -1.01
CA THR A 185 3.54 -11.22 -1.41
C THR A 185 2.76 -11.39 -2.71
N GLY A 186 3.20 -12.31 -3.59
CA GLY A 186 2.53 -12.63 -4.85
C GLY A 186 1.42 -13.67 -4.73
N ILE A 187 1.30 -14.35 -3.58
CA ILE A 187 0.27 -15.37 -3.37
C ILE A 187 -1.11 -14.70 -3.28
N PRO A 188 -2.11 -15.13 -4.07
CA PRO A 188 -3.47 -14.65 -3.92
C PRO A 188 -4.02 -14.95 -2.52
N SER A 189 -4.73 -14.00 -1.89
CA SER A 189 -5.19 -14.15 -0.51
C SER A 189 -6.12 -15.35 -0.28
N ILE A 190 -6.90 -15.75 -1.30
CA ILE A 190 -7.74 -16.95 -1.24
C ILE A 190 -6.93 -18.25 -1.15
N VAL A 191 -5.73 -18.28 -1.75
CA VAL A 191 -4.83 -19.45 -1.72
C VAL A 191 -4.28 -19.65 -0.32
N ALA A 192 -3.95 -18.56 0.39
CA ALA A 192 -3.54 -18.64 1.80
C ALA A 192 -4.66 -19.21 2.69
N GLY A 193 -5.92 -18.82 2.45
CA GLY A 193 -7.08 -19.39 3.12
C GLY A 193 -7.28 -20.88 2.84
N LEU A 194 -7.18 -21.28 1.57
CA LEU A 194 -7.29 -22.68 1.16
C LEU A 194 -6.16 -23.54 1.75
N PHE A 195 -4.93 -23.01 1.80
CA PHE A 195 -3.80 -23.66 2.45
C PHE A 195 -4.07 -23.91 3.93
N ALA A 196 -4.50 -22.88 4.67
CA ALA A 196 -4.81 -23.03 6.09
C ALA A 196 -5.97 -24.03 6.29
N TYR A 197 -7.01 -23.98 5.47
CA TYR A 197 -8.10 -24.94 5.53
C TYR A 197 -7.64 -26.38 5.28
N ALA A 198 -6.89 -26.62 4.21
CA ALA A 198 -6.35 -27.94 3.92
C ALA A 198 -5.46 -28.46 5.06
N LEU A 199 -4.61 -27.60 5.64
CA LEU A 199 -3.75 -27.95 6.77
C LEU A 199 -4.57 -28.42 7.98
N PHE A 200 -5.58 -27.65 8.38
CA PHE A 200 -6.39 -28.01 9.55
C PHE A 200 -7.32 -29.21 9.28
N VAL A 201 -7.78 -29.40 8.05
CA VAL A 201 -8.53 -30.60 7.66
C VAL A 201 -7.69 -31.86 7.83
N LEU A 202 -6.39 -31.82 7.51
CA LEU A 202 -5.49 -32.96 7.69
C LEU A 202 -5.22 -33.27 9.17
N ILE A 203 -5.20 -32.25 10.04
CA ILE A 203 -4.88 -32.41 11.46
C ILE A 203 -6.11 -32.80 12.28
N ALA A 204 -7.25 -32.15 12.04
CA ALA A 204 -8.44 -32.25 12.89
C ALA A 204 -9.67 -32.85 12.18
N GLY A 205 -9.54 -33.21 10.90
CA GLY A 205 -10.56 -33.91 10.13
C GLY A 205 -11.44 -33.01 9.25
N PRO A 206 -12.36 -33.60 8.45
CA PRO A 206 -13.22 -32.85 7.54
C PRO A 206 -14.20 -31.92 8.28
N GLY A 207 -14.45 -30.74 7.70
CA GLY A 207 -15.47 -29.79 8.19
C GLY A 207 -15.01 -28.87 9.33
N VAL A 208 -13.71 -28.85 9.63
CA VAL A 208 -13.13 -27.99 10.67
C VAL A 208 -13.31 -26.51 10.34
N ARG A 209 -13.76 -25.75 11.33
CA ARG A 209 -13.90 -24.29 11.28
C ARG A 209 -13.41 -23.72 12.61
N PHE A 210 -12.18 -23.21 12.61
CA PHE A 210 -11.51 -22.70 13.82
C PHE A 210 -11.04 -21.27 13.61
N GLY A 211 -11.19 -20.42 14.63
CA GLY A 211 -10.62 -19.08 14.61
C GLY A 211 -9.10 -19.11 14.46
N ILE A 212 -8.44 -20.12 15.04
CA ILE A 212 -6.99 -20.35 14.92
C ILE A 212 -6.58 -20.59 13.46
N GLY A 213 -7.39 -21.32 12.68
CA GLY A 213 -7.14 -21.51 11.25
C GLY A 213 -7.19 -20.20 10.48
N GLY A 214 -8.12 -19.31 10.85
CA GLY A 214 -8.16 -17.94 10.36
C GLY A 214 -6.89 -17.16 10.70
N ALA A 215 -6.41 -17.25 11.94
CA ALA A 215 -5.20 -16.56 12.38
C ALA A 215 -3.95 -17.04 11.62
N VAL A 216 -3.84 -18.35 11.36
CA VAL A 216 -2.77 -18.93 10.53
C VAL A 216 -2.85 -18.43 9.09
N ALA A 217 -4.05 -18.43 8.49
CA ALA A 217 -4.25 -17.93 7.13
C ALA A 217 -3.84 -16.46 6.99
N LEU A 218 -4.27 -15.61 7.93
CA LEU A 218 -3.88 -14.20 7.97
C LEU A 218 -2.39 -14.01 8.23
N SER A 219 -1.78 -14.87 9.06
CA SER A 219 -0.34 -14.79 9.35
C SER A 219 0.51 -14.99 8.10
N VAL A 220 0.10 -15.91 7.20
CA VAL A 220 0.79 -16.12 5.91
C VAL A 220 0.85 -14.83 5.08
N LEU A 221 -0.22 -14.02 5.11
CA LEU A 221 -0.28 -12.76 4.36
C LEU A 221 0.40 -11.60 5.12
N MET A 222 0.35 -11.63 6.45
CA MET A 222 0.86 -10.56 7.31
C MET A 222 2.38 -10.57 7.45
N ILE A 223 3.01 -11.74 7.56
CA ILE A 223 4.46 -11.90 7.72
C ILE A 223 5.25 -11.08 6.68
N PRO A 224 5.03 -11.23 5.36
CA PRO A 224 5.86 -10.51 4.38
C PRO A 224 5.68 -8.98 4.45
N VAL A 225 4.50 -8.50 4.83
CA VAL A 225 4.23 -7.06 5.04
C VAL A 225 5.01 -6.54 6.24
N VAL A 226 5.03 -7.28 7.35
CA VAL A 226 5.81 -6.91 8.54
C VAL A 226 7.31 -6.97 8.23
N VAL A 227 7.78 -8.01 7.55
CA VAL A 227 9.21 -8.15 7.17
C VAL A 227 9.66 -6.94 6.38
N ARG A 228 8.95 -6.59 5.30
CA ARG A 228 9.38 -5.50 4.41
C ARG A 228 9.32 -4.14 5.10
N SER A 229 8.25 -3.84 5.84
CA SER A 229 8.17 -2.58 6.58
C SER A 229 9.27 -2.45 7.63
N CYS A 230 9.53 -3.51 8.42
CA CYS A 230 10.60 -3.48 9.42
C CYS A 230 11.98 -3.42 8.77
N GLU A 231 12.22 -4.12 7.67
CA GLU A 231 13.49 -4.09 6.92
C GLU A 231 13.80 -2.68 6.42
N GLU A 232 12.81 -2.00 5.83
CA GLU A 232 12.95 -0.61 5.39
C GLU A 232 13.29 0.32 6.56
N MET A 233 12.59 0.19 7.69
CA MET A 233 12.82 1.05 8.85
C MET A 233 14.18 0.81 9.51
N LEU A 234 14.65 -0.44 9.58
CA LEU A 234 15.97 -0.77 10.11
C LEU A 234 17.11 -0.23 9.22
N LYS A 235 16.91 -0.20 7.89
CA LYS A 235 17.87 0.36 6.93
C LYS A 235 17.99 1.89 7.01
N LEU A 236 16.97 2.58 7.52
CA LEU A 236 17.00 4.03 7.71
C LEU A 236 17.92 4.46 8.86
N VAL A 237 18.24 3.55 9.79
CA VAL A 237 19.16 3.87 10.89
C VAL A 237 20.55 4.14 10.29
N PRO A 238 21.22 5.26 10.64
CA PRO A 238 22.55 5.57 10.11
C PRO A 238 23.61 4.52 10.48
N ALA A 239 24.59 4.30 9.61
CA ALA A 239 25.65 3.31 9.84
C ALA A 239 26.63 3.76 10.93
N GLU A 240 26.82 5.06 11.08
CA GLU A 240 27.72 5.70 12.03
C GLU A 240 27.36 5.34 13.48
N LEU A 241 26.05 5.20 13.78
CA LEU A 241 25.58 4.76 15.10
C LEU A 241 26.01 3.31 15.41
N ARG A 242 26.06 2.46 14.37
CA ARG A 242 26.50 1.06 14.52
C ARG A 242 28.00 0.99 14.73
N GLU A 243 28.76 1.73 13.93
CA GLU A 243 30.22 1.80 14.01
C GLU A 243 30.70 2.37 15.34
N ALA A 244 30.06 3.43 15.85
CA ALA A 244 30.35 4.01 17.16
C ALA A 244 30.13 3.00 18.29
N ALA A 245 29.04 2.22 18.24
CA ALA A 245 28.78 1.17 19.23
C ALA A 245 29.83 0.04 19.17
N TYR A 246 30.26 -0.35 17.96
CA TYR A 246 31.31 -1.35 17.79
C TYR A 246 32.68 -0.85 18.28
N ALA A 247 32.98 0.43 18.09
CA ALA A 247 34.21 1.06 18.59
C ALA A 247 34.29 1.06 20.13
N LEU A 248 33.14 1.11 20.82
CA LEU A 248 33.03 0.96 22.27
C LEU A 248 33.13 -0.51 22.75
N GLY A 249 33.43 -1.46 21.85
CA GLY A 249 33.55 -2.89 22.18
C GLY A 249 32.21 -3.57 22.46
N VAL A 250 31.08 -2.97 22.07
CA VAL A 250 29.75 -3.54 22.29
C VAL A 250 29.50 -4.66 21.27
N PRO A 251 29.11 -5.87 21.70
CA PRO A 251 28.81 -6.96 20.79
C PRO A 251 27.57 -6.65 19.95
N LYS A 252 27.53 -7.19 18.72
CA LYS A 252 26.50 -6.90 17.72
C LYS A 252 25.06 -7.06 18.19
N TRP A 253 24.74 -8.13 18.92
CA TRP A 253 23.40 -8.32 19.44
C TRP A 253 22.97 -7.21 20.41
N ARG A 254 23.89 -6.67 21.22
CA ARG A 254 23.60 -5.52 22.10
C ARG A 254 23.44 -4.24 21.30
N THR A 255 24.24 -4.03 20.27
CA THR A 255 24.07 -2.88 19.37
C THR A 255 22.70 -2.89 18.71
N VAL A 256 22.26 -4.05 18.21
CA VAL A 256 20.92 -4.20 17.62
C VAL A 256 19.83 -3.89 18.63
N VAL A 257 19.87 -4.52 19.81
CA VAL A 257 18.79 -4.38 20.80
C VAL A 257 18.77 -3.01 21.49
N LYS A 258 19.93 -2.39 21.76
CA LYS A 258 20.01 -1.15 22.54
C LYS A 258 20.19 0.12 21.72
N VAL A 259 20.59 0.02 20.45
CA VAL A 259 20.84 1.20 19.60
C VAL A 259 19.92 1.18 18.39
N VAL A 260 19.96 0.11 17.60
CA VAL A 260 19.24 0.05 16.31
C VAL A 260 17.73 -0.06 16.52
N LEU A 261 17.26 -1.00 17.35
CA LEU A 261 15.82 -1.19 17.59
C LEU A 261 15.16 0.05 18.20
N PRO A 262 15.73 0.71 19.24
CA PRO A 262 15.15 1.94 19.76
C PRO A 262 15.15 3.08 18.75
N ALA A 263 16.20 3.21 17.93
CA ALA A 263 16.27 4.24 16.89
C ALA A 263 15.21 4.04 15.78
N ALA A 264 14.90 2.79 15.42
CA ALA A 264 13.89 2.45 14.42
C ALA A 264 12.48 2.24 15.00
N ALA A 265 12.29 2.31 16.31
CA ALA A 265 11.07 1.86 16.99
C ALA A 265 9.80 2.56 16.50
N ALA A 266 9.86 3.88 16.29
CA ALA A 266 8.72 4.65 15.78
C ALA A 266 8.30 4.19 14.38
N GLY A 267 9.26 3.97 13.48
CA GLY A 267 9.00 3.46 12.13
C GLY A 267 8.48 2.02 12.14
N ILE A 268 9.08 1.15 12.96
CA ILE A 268 8.64 -0.24 13.12
C ILE A 268 7.20 -0.29 13.64
N ALA A 269 6.86 0.54 14.64
CA ALA A 269 5.51 0.63 15.18
C ALA A 269 4.50 1.04 14.10
N THR A 270 4.81 2.09 13.31
CA THR A 270 3.94 2.50 12.18
C THR A 270 3.78 1.39 11.14
N GLY A 271 4.88 0.71 10.76
CA GLY A 271 4.84 -0.41 9.82
C GLY A 271 3.96 -1.56 10.29
N ILE A 272 4.07 -1.93 11.58
CA ILE A 272 3.23 -2.94 12.21
C ILE A 272 1.75 -2.49 12.25
N THR A 273 1.48 -1.24 12.62
CA THR A 273 0.11 -0.70 12.63
C THR A 273 -0.53 -0.77 11.25
N ILE A 274 0.21 -0.43 10.18
CA ILE A 274 -0.28 -0.53 8.80
C ILE A 274 -0.52 -2.00 8.42
N ALA A 275 0.37 -2.91 8.82
CA ALA A 275 0.20 -4.35 8.56
C ALA A 275 -1.08 -4.90 9.24
N ILE A 276 -1.31 -4.53 10.51
CA ILE A 276 -2.53 -4.90 11.25
C ILE A 276 -3.77 -4.33 10.58
N ALA A 277 -3.76 -3.03 10.24
CA ALA A 277 -4.89 -2.36 9.61
C ALA A 277 -5.29 -3.01 8.29
N ARG A 278 -4.30 -3.43 7.49
CA ARG A 278 -4.53 -4.18 6.25
C ARG A 278 -5.17 -5.53 6.52
N VAL A 279 -4.61 -6.30 7.45
CA VAL A 279 -5.01 -7.69 7.72
C VAL A 279 -6.40 -7.79 8.34
N ILE A 280 -6.81 -6.80 9.15
CA ILE A 280 -8.19 -6.70 9.66
C ILE A 280 -9.21 -6.62 8.50
N GLY A 281 -8.81 -5.99 7.39
CA GLY A 281 -9.64 -5.86 6.19
C GLY A 281 -9.61 -7.06 5.24
N GLU A 282 -8.81 -8.09 5.51
CA GLU A 282 -8.72 -9.28 4.65
C GLU A 282 -9.92 -10.21 4.89
N THR A 283 -10.73 -10.43 3.85
CA THR A 283 -11.98 -11.21 3.95
C THR A 283 -11.89 -12.58 3.26
N ALA A 284 -11.23 -12.64 2.11
CA ALA A 284 -11.14 -13.84 1.28
C ALA A 284 -10.61 -15.09 2.01
N PRO A 285 -9.47 -15.04 2.74
CA PRO A 285 -8.96 -16.23 3.41
C PRO A 285 -9.89 -16.71 4.54
N LEU A 286 -10.50 -15.79 5.29
CA LEU A 286 -11.37 -16.11 6.42
C LEU A 286 -12.68 -16.76 6.00
N LEU A 287 -13.23 -16.38 4.85
CA LEU A 287 -14.44 -17.00 4.31
C LEU A 287 -14.27 -18.50 4.04
N LEU A 288 -13.06 -18.96 3.73
CA LEU A 288 -12.78 -20.38 3.50
C LEU A 288 -12.59 -21.17 4.79
N ILE A 289 -11.80 -20.65 5.74
CA ILE A 289 -11.42 -21.41 6.94
C ILE A 289 -12.36 -21.20 8.14
N VAL A 290 -12.88 -19.98 8.32
CA VAL A 290 -13.81 -19.66 9.42
C VAL A 290 -15.26 -19.74 8.92
N GLY A 291 -15.52 -19.22 7.71
CA GLY A 291 -16.86 -19.12 7.15
C GLY A 291 -17.74 -18.12 7.91
N THR A 292 -19.05 -18.21 7.71
CA THR A 292 -20.05 -17.36 8.39
C THR A 292 -20.52 -18.03 9.68
N THR A 293 -20.29 -17.39 10.83
CA THR A 293 -20.84 -17.80 12.13
C THR A 293 -21.85 -16.79 12.61
N SER A 294 -22.97 -17.25 13.18
CA SER A 294 -24.01 -16.41 13.76
C SER A 294 -23.87 -16.24 15.28
N GLY A 295 -23.08 -17.08 15.94
CA GLY A 295 -22.85 -17.04 17.38
C GLY A 295 -21.38 -16.83 17.73
N LEU A 296 -21.13 -16.39 18.97
CA LEU A 296 -19.79 -16.33 19.53
C LEU A 296 -19.23 -17.75 19.68
N ASN A 297 -18.09 -18.00 19.06
CA ASN A 297 -17.30 -19.21 19.22
C ASN A 297 -15.88 -18.80 19.58
N LEU A 298 -15.33 -19.38 20.64
CA LEU A 298 -13.98 -19.06 21.16
C LEU A 298 -12.92 -20.07 20.70
N ASN A 299 -13.32 -21.08 19.92
CA ASN A 299 -12.43 -22.12 19.39
C ASN A 299 -11.78 -21.74 18.05
#